data_AF-A0AAU1X8V3-F1
#
_entry.id   AF-A0AAU1X8V3-F1
#
_cell.length_a   1.000
_cell.length_b   1.000
_cell.length_c   1.000
_cell.angle_alpha   90.00
_cell.angle_beta   90.00
_cell.angle_gamma   90.00
#
_symmetry.space_group_name_H-M   'P 1'
#
loop_
_entity.id
_entity.type
_entity.pdbx_description
1 polymer ?
#
loop_
_entity_poly.entity_id
_entity_poly.type
_entity_poly.pdbx_seq_one_letter_code
_entity_poly.pdbx_strand_id
1 'polypeptide(L)'
;MTASTPRRAVLVAALAVATAATAAGVPGGSASAAARPTPRAAGRTVDNRFWYSFAHWLAGTHKGTTAVGGARPGLEIKTAAGRTEYADPHTGRKSVWEYATWTSPVHRSTVPATEAIASWNARTPAGTWIQIELRGTYTDGSPTPWYVMGRWASGDRDIRRTSVDGQTDGKSTVWTDTLAVDAPAAAAGLRIADWQLRLTLHRKPGADRGPTVWLAGAMVSDVPDRFTVPASAPSAPSGRAHELEVPRYSQETHAGQYPEYDNGGEAWCSPTSSQMIIEYWGGKASDTALTWVNPRYADPQVCHAARSTYDAAYKGCGNWPFNPAYAATYRGLAGVVTRLTAMSDLETLVRAGIPAITSQSFRTEELTGAGYGTAGHLMTVIGFTAAGDVIANDPNSPDNPAVRRVYKRSEWETIWLRTKRHAAAGKVASGTGGICYLYFPAALGAAHAAALTAVGVL
;
A
#
# COMPACT_ATOMS: atom_id res chain seq x y z
N MET A 1 -6.46 -32.20 -7.50
CA MET A 1 -7.49 -31.45 -6.74
C MET A 1 -6.97 -30.04 -6.54
N THR A 2 -7.44 -29.11 -7.36
CA THR A 2 -6.95 -27.73 -7.46
C THR A 2 -7.47 -26.90 -6.28
N ALA A 3 -6.58 -26.56 -5.36
CA ALA A 3 -6.90 -25.70 -4.22
C ALA A 3 -7.20 -24.28 -4.73
N SER A 4 -8.30 -23.71 -4.25
CA SER A 4 -8.75 -22.36 -4.60
C SER A 4 -7.80 -21.28 -4.06
N THR A 5 -7.45 -20.32 -4.91
CA THR A 5 -6.74 -19.06 -4.60
C THR A 5 -7.33 -18.35 -3.36
N PRO A 6 -6.52 -17.77 -2.46
CA PRO A 6 -7.03 -16.89 -1.42
C PRO A 6 -7.51 -15.59 -2.06
N ARG A 7 -8.83 -15.51 -2.29
CA ARG A 7 -9.50 -14.30 -2.75
C ARG A 7 -9.32 -13.20 -1.69
N ARG A 8 -8.95 -11.99 -2.11
CA ARG A 8 -9.30 -10.77 -1.37
C ARG A 8 -10.83 -10.72 -1.26
N ALA A 9 -11.34 -11.27 -0.18
CA ALA A 9 -12.72 -11.11 0.24
C ALA A 9 -12.72 -10.02 1.30
N VAL A 10 -12.82 -8.76 0.87
CA VAL A 10 -13.36 -7.72 1.75
C VAL A 10 -14.85 -8.05 1.89
N LEU A 11 -15.18 -8.81 2.93
CA LEU A 11 -16.54 -9.22 3.24
C LEU A 11 -17.23 -8.08 3.99
N VAL A 12 -18.22 -7.49 3.33
CA VAL A 12 -19.29 -6.75 4.01
C VAL A 12 -20.14 -7.77 4.75
N ALA A 13 -20.12 -7.73 6.08
CA ALA A 13 -21.05 -8.50 6.91
C ALA A 13 -22.47 -7.91 6.77
N ALA A 14 -23.42 -8.75 6.33
CA ALA A 14 -24.85 -8.46 6.43
C ALA A 14 -25.54 -9.65 7.10
N LEU A 15 -26.04 -9.45 8.33
CA LEU A 15 -26.93 -10.37 9.01
C LEU A 15 -28.35 -9.82 8.90
N ALA A 16 -29.20 -10.52 8.14
CA ALA A 16 -30.64 -10.33 8.16
C ALA A 16 -31.26 -11.41 9.05
N VAL A 17 -31.88 -11.01 10.16
CA VAL A 17 -32.75 -11.89 10.95
C VAL A 17 -34.17 -11.69 10.41
N ALA A 18 -34.75 -12.75 9.86
CA ALA A 18 -36.15 -12.79 9.45
C ALA A 18 -37.00 -13.25 10.65
N THR A 19 -37.95 -12.42 11.06
CA THR A 19 -39.10 -12.85 11.88
C THR A 19 -40.38 -12.43 11.17
N ALA A 20 -41.17 -13.43 10.78
CA ALA A 20 -42.51 -13.25 10.24
C ALA A 20 -43.53 -13.10 11.38
N ALA A 21 -44.42 -12.11 11.31
CA ALA A 21 -45.77 -12.18 11.88
C ALA A 21 -46.69 -11.04 11.35
N THR A 22 -47.72 -11.45 10.62
CA THR A 22 -49.13 -10.97 10.59
C THR A 22 -49.47 -9.48 10.46
N ALA A 23 -50.28 -9.20 9.44
CA ALA A 23 -50.93 -7.93 9.16
C ALA A 23 -52.13 -7.62 10.07
N ALA A 24 -52.26 -6.34 10.46
CA ALA A 24 -53.51 -5.66 10.78
C ALA A 24 -53.35 -4.14 10.52
N GLY A 25 -54.30 -3.49 9.84
CA GLY A 25 -54.36 -2.03 9.61
C GLY A 25 -54.61 -1.25 10.92
N VAL A 26 -54.47 0.07 11.07
CA VAL A 26 -54.82 1.33 10.34
C VAL A 26 -54.23 2.49 11.23
N PRO A 27 -54.28 3.83 11.02
CA PRO A 27 -54.27 4.74 9.85
C PRO A 27 -52.99 5.63 9.80
N GLY A 28 -52.93 6.53 8.81
CA GLY A 28 -51.79 7.38 8.47
C GLY A 28 -51.32 8.37 9.55
N GLY A 29 -49.99 8.42 9.69
CA GLY A 29 -49.24 9.51 10.30
C GLY A 29 -48.19 9.98 9.29
N SER A 30 -48.07 11.29 9.13
CA SER A 30 -47.14 11.96 8.22
C SER A 30 -45.70 11.45 8.40
N ALA A 31 -45.19 10.79 7.36
CA ALA A 31 -43.77 10.50 7.26
C ALA A 31 -43.00 11.83 7.13
N SER A 32 -42.35 12.24 8.22
CA SER A 32 -41.28 13.22 8.14
C SER A 32 -40.20 12.64 7.23
N ALA A 33 -40.01 13.26 6.08
CA ALA A 33 -38.98 12.90 5.12
C ALA A 33 -37.62 12.88 5.85
N ALA A 34 -37.06 11.68 5.99
CA ALA A 34 -35.69 11.52 6.46
C ALA A 34 -34.78 12.39 5.59
N ALA A 35 -34.15 13.38 6.21
CA ALA A 35 -33.24 14.29 5.54
C ALA A 35 -32.13 13.47 4.86
N ARG A 36 -32.02 13.61 3.54
CA ARG A 36 -30.86 13.12 2.80
C ARG A 36 -29.60 13.74 3.43
N PRO A 37 -28.56 12.94 3.73
CA PRO A 37 -27.31 13.51 4.23
C PRO A 37 -26.80 14.53 3.21
N THR A 38 -26.58 15.75 3.69
CA THR A 38 -26.03 16.84 2.90
C THR A 38 -24.62 16.47 2.44
N PRO A 39 -24.26 16.71 1.15
CA PRO A 39 -22.90 16.51 0.69
C PRO A 39 -21.96 17.39 1.51
N ARG A 40 -21.01 16.78 2.22
CA ARG A 40 -19.93 17.52 2.88
C ARG A 40 -19.13 18.24 1.80
N ALA A 41 -18.90 19.53 1.96
CA ALA A 41 -18.01 20.30 1.07
C ALA A 41 -16.68 19.55 0.89
N ALA A 42 -16.12 19.57 -0.33
CA ALA A 42 -14.96 18.77 -0.75
C ALA A 42 -13.65 19.20 -0.04
N GLY A 43 -13.54 18.87 1.24
CA GLY A 43 -12.27 18.89 1.95
C GLY A 43 -11.39 17.71 1.53
N ARG A 44 -10.10 17.78 1.87
CA ARG A 44 -9.15 16.68 1.66
C ARG A 44 -9.70 15.40 2.30
N THR A 45 -9.59 14.27 1.59
CA THR A 45 -9.98 12.94 2.08
C THR A 45 -8.79 12.05 2.40
N VAL A 46 -7.57 12.58 2.25
CA VAL A 46 -6.31 11.87 2.47
C VAL A 46 -5.35 12.79 3.21
N ASP A 47 -4.69 12.24 4.23
CA ASP A 47 -3.63 12.88 4.99
C ASP A 47 -2.42 11.94 5.05
N ASN A 48 -1.24 12.46 4.75
CA ASN A 48 0.02 11.73 4.78
C ASN A 48 0.94 12.38 5.82
N ARG A 49 1.63 11.55 6.62
CA ARG A 49 2.69 12.03 7.50
C ARG A 49 3.83 11.03 7.55
N PHE A 50 5.06 11.50 7.24
CA PHE A 50 6.27 10.68 7.25
C PHE A 50 7.43 11.31 8.05
N TRP A 51 8.03 10.55 8.96
CA TRP A 51 9.30 10.86 9.61
C TRP A 51 10.44 10.29 8.78
N TYR A 52 11.41 11.14 8.42
CA TYR A 52 12.50 10.79 7.49
C TYR A 52 13.75 11.67 7.61
N SER A 53 13.66 12.82 8.30
CA SER A 53 14.78 13.73 8.53
C SER A 53 15.40 13.49 9.91
N PHE A 54 16.62 14.00 10.13
CA PHE A 54 17.27 13.89 11.44
C PHE A 54 16.43 14.52 12.57
N ALA A 55 15.85 15.70 12.32
CA ALA A 55 14.94 16.36 13.27
C ALA A 55 13.67 15.53 13.52
N HIS A 56 13.12 14.88 12.49
CA HIS A 56 11.99 13.97 12.65
C HIS A 56 12.32 12.80 13.59
N TRP A 57 13.50 12.19 13.45
CA TRP A 57 13.91 11.09 14.32
C TRP A 57 14.18 11.55 15.75
N LEU A 58 14.77 12.73 15.94
CA LEU A 58 14.98 13.31 17.27
C LEU A 58 13.68 13.63 18.01
N ALA A 59 12.61 14.02 17.29
CA ALA A 59 11.36 14.43 17.90
C ALA A 59 10.58 13.28 18.59
N GLY A 60 10.84 12.02 18.22
CA GLY A 60 10.18 10.88 18.86
C GLY A 60 10.81 10.46 20.18
N THR A 61 10.10 9.61 20.91
CA THR A 61 10.58 9.05 22.19
C THR A 61 11.46 7.83 21.93
N HIS A 62 12.72 7.91 22.37
CA HIS A 62 13.70 6.83 22.19
C HIS A 62 13.80 5.94 23.43
N LYS A 63 13.73 4.62 23.24
CA LYS A 63 14.11 3.63 24.23
C LYS A 63 15.16 2.71 23.60
N GLY A 64 16.43 3.06 23.79
CA GLY A 64 17.57 2.34 23.23
C GLY A 64 17.88 2.65 21.76
N THR A 65 17.02 3.40 21.08
CA THR A 65 17.24 3.89 19.72
C THR A 65 18.02 5.20 19.70
N THR A 66 18.52 5.58 18.53
CA THR A 66 19.13 6.89 18.30
C THR A 66 18.90 7.37 16.87
N ALA A 67 18.78 8.69 16.70
CA ALA A 67 18.79 9.32 15.39
C ALA A 67 20.24 9.40 14.86
N VAL A 68 20.43 9.03 13.60
CA VAL A 68 21.71 9.09 12.89
C VAL A 68 21.60 10.12 11.78
N GLY A 69 22.55 11.05 11.73
CA GLY A 69 22.62 12.09 10.71
C GLY A 69 23.22 11.62 9.38
N GLY A 70 23.61 12.57 8.52
CA GLY A 70 24.23 12.31 7.22
C GLY A 70 23.29 12.53 6.04
N ALA A 71 23.71 12.12 4.84
CA ALA A 71 22.99 12.35 3.60
C ALA A 71 21.61 11.66 3.53
N ARG A 72 21.44 10.57 4.29
CA ARG A 72 20.16 9.88 4.48
C ARG A 72 19.96 9.61 5.97
N PRO A 73 19.38 10.57 6.72
CA PRO A 73 19.15 10.40 8.15
C PRO A 73 18.33 9.15 8.45
N GLY A 74 18.59 8.53 9.59
CA GLY A 74 17.91 7.30 9.97
C GLY A 74 17.78 7.10 11.47
N LEU A 75 17.13 6.01 11.82
CA LEU A 75 16.94 5.53 13.17
C LEU A 75 17.63 4.17 13.32
N GLU A 76 18.45 4.03 14.35
CA GLU A 76 19.21 2.80 14.64
C GLU A 76 19.10 2.40 16.12
N ILE A 77 19.57 1.19 16.43
CA ILE A 77 19.76 0.72 17.81
C ILE A 77 21.08 1.28 18.34
N LYS A 78 21.03 2.09 19.41
CA LYS A 78 22.22 2.52 20.17
C LYS A 78 22.56 1.53 21.27
N THR A 79 21.55 1.13 22.04
CA THR A 79 21.68 0.18 23.16
C THR A 79 20.40 -0.64 23.22
N ALA A 80 20.51 -1.95 23.43
CA ALA A 80 19.33 -2.78 23.57
C ALA A 80 18.50 -2.33 24.79
N ALA A 81 17.22 -2.07 24.58
CA ALA A 81 16.26 -1.78 25.64
C ALA A 81 15.84 -3.04 26.43
N GLY A 82 16.07 -4.22 25.83
CA GLY A 82 15.76 -5.50 26.43
C GLY A 82 15.98 -6.64 25.43
N ARG A 83 15.58 -7.84 25.84
CA ARG A 83 15.54 -9.04 25.00
C ARG A 83 14.11 -9.57 24.91
N THR A 84 13.78 -10.15 23.77
CA THR A 84 12.49 -10.80 23.52
C THR A 84 12.71 -12.10 22.75
N GLU A 85 11.84 -13.09 22.97
CA GLU A 85 11.77 -14.27 22.12
C GLU A 85 10.72 -14.04 21.03
N TYR A 86 11.07 -14.36 19.79
CA TYR A 86 10.12 -14.41 18.68
C TYR A 86 10.03 -15.84 18.17
N ALA A 87 8.83 -16.40 18.22
CA ALA A 87 8.46 -17.63 17.53
C ALA A 87 7.85 -17.23 16.18
N ASP A 88 8.56 -17.48 15.09
CA ASP A 88 8.07 -17.21 13.74
C ASP A 88 6.90 -18.16 13.43
N PRO A 89 5.67 -17.65 13.21
CA PRO A 89 4.49 -18.50 13.05
C PRO A 89 4.49 -19.32 11.75
N HIS A 90 5.35 -18.97 10.79
CA HIS A 90 5.41 -19.59 9.47
C HIS A 90 6.52 -20.64 9.36
N THR A 91 7.51 -20.61 10.25
CA THR A 91 8.60 -21.59 10.28
C THR A 91 8.67 -22.40 11.57
N GLY A 92 7.98 -21.96 12.63
CA GLY A 92 8.08 -22.53 13.98
C GLY A 92 9.41 -22.24 14.68
N ARG A 93 10.36 -21.56 14.03
CA ARG A 93 11.67 -21.25 14.59
C ARG A 93 11.51 -20.23 15.71
N LYS A 94 12.06 -20.57 16.88
CA LYS A 94 12.21 -19.65 18.00
C LYS A 94 13.59 -19.01 17.99
N SER A 95 13.66 -17.72 18.29
CA SER A 95 14.92 -16.99 18.39
C SER A 95 14.81 -15.85 19.38
N VAL A 96 15.85 -15.66 20.18
CA VAL A 96 16.01 -14.50 21.05
C VAL A 96 16.57 -13.33 20.24
N TRP A 97 16.07 -12.15 20.51
CA TRP A 97 16.43 -10.88 19.88
C TRP A 97 16.66 -9.82 20.94
N GLU A 98 17.68 -8.99 20.76
CA GLU A 98 17.73 -7.67 21.40
C GLU A 98 16.81 -6.73 20.64
N TYR A 99 16.15 -5.83 21.37
CA TYR A 99 15.28 -4.84 20.76
C TYR A 99 15.51 -3.43 21.31
N ALA A 100 15.16 -2.43 20.50
CA ALA A 100 15.00 -1.04 20.92
C ALA A 100 13.76 -0.46 20.25
N THR A 101 13.11 0.52 20.89
CA THR A 101 11.87 1.11 20.39
C THR A 101 11.99 2.60 20.19
N TRP A 102 11.37 3.10 19.13
CA TRP A 102 11.12 4.51 18.92
C TRP A 102 9.62 4.73 18.75
N THR A 103 9.06 5.71 19.44
CA THR A 103 7.65 6.10 19.30
C THR A 103 7.58 7.49 18.71
N SER A 104 6.81 7.66 17.64
CA SER A 104 6.63 8.97 17.00
C SER A 104 5.90 9.94 17.93
N PRO A 105 6.05 11.26 17.72
CA PRO A 105 5.04 12.21 18.17
C PRO A 105 3.65 11.81 17.66
N VAL A 106 2.61 12.21 18.38
CA VAL A 106 1.24 12.09 17.90
C VAL A 106 1.05 13.01 16.70
N HIS A 107 0.59 12.44 15.59
CA HIS A 107 0.15 13.20 14.44
C HIS A 107 -1.34 13.46 14.55
N ARG A 108 -1.71 14.75 14.52
CA ARG A 108 -3.11 15.17 14.46
C ARG A 108 -3.53 15.24 13.01
N SER A 109 -4.37 14.31 12.57
CA SER A 109 -4.75 14.22 11.17
C SER A 109 -5.61 15.41 10.78
N THR A 110 -5.34 15.99 9.60
CA THR A 110 -6.26 16.97 9.01
C THR A 110 -7.52 16.30 8.43
N VAL A 111 -7.51 14.97 8.35
CA VAL A 111 -8.59 14.11 7.86
C VAL A 111 -8.92 13.06 8.92
N PRO A 112 -10.00 13.21 9.68
CA PRO A 112 -10.53 12.13 10.49
C PRO A 112 -10.83 10.92 9.60
N ALA A 113 -10.13 9.81 9.82
CA ALA A 113 -10.01 8.74 8.85
C ALA A 113 -10.85 7.51 9.18
N THR A 114 -11.25 6.77 8.15
CA THR A 114 -11.80 5.40 8.26
C THR A 114 -10.75 4.33 7.97
N GLU A 115 -9.66 4.67 7.28
CA GLU A 115 -8.58 3.74 6.97
C GLU A 115 -7.21 4.33 7.28
N ALA A 116 -6.24 3.49 7.65
CA ALA A 116 -4.84 3.83 7.83
C ALA A 116 -3.91 2.72 7.31
N ILE A 117 -2.88 3.10 6.54
CA ILE A 117 -1.83 2.20 6.05
C ILE A 117 -0.48 2.75 6.46
N ALA A 118 0.25 2.00 7.29
CA ALA A 118 1.62 2.36 7.66
C ALA A 118 2.59 2.08 6.50
N SER A 119 3.61 2.93 6.35
CA SER A 119 4.70 2.78 5.37
C SER A 119 6.05 2.92 6.08
N TRP A 120 7.06 2.19 5.62
CA TRP A 120 8.42 2.27 6.13
C TRP A 120 9.45 2.01 5.04
N ASN A 121 10.64 2.57 5.22
CA ASN A 121 11.82 2.30 4.39
C ASN A 121 12.95 1.93 5.33
N ALA A 122 13.50 0.72 5.18
CA ALA A 122 14.52 0.24 6.09
C ALA A 122 15.51 -0.68 5.40
N ARG A 123 16.73 -0.70 5.94
CA ARG A 123 17.69 -1.76 5.70
C ARG A 123 17.74 -2.66 6.92
N THR A 124 17.56 -3.95 6.68
CA THR A 124 17.69 -4.98 7.73
C THR A 124 18.74 -5.98 7.26
N PRO A 125 20.01 -5.82 7.67
CA PRO A 125 21.05 -6.82 7.42
C PRO A 125 20.69 -8.17 8.05
N ALA A 126 21.39 -9.23 7.65
CA ALA A 126 21.23 -10.55 8.27
C ALA A 126 21.35 -10.46 9.80
N GLY A 127 20.49 -11.18 10.51
CA GLY A 127 20.39 -11.10 11.96
C GLY A 127 19.66 -9.86 12.47
N THR A 128 18.83 -9.21 11.65
CA THR A 128 18.00 -8.06 12.05
C THR A 128 16.63 -8.08 11.39
N TRP A 129 15.65 -7.41 12.02
CA TRP A 129 14.32 -7.18 11.46
C TRP A 129 13.63 -6.03 12.22
N ILE A 130 12.47 -5.59 11.74
CA ILE A 130 11.69 -4.51 12.37
C ILE A 130 10.21 -4.90 12.53
N GLN A 131 9.58 -4.38 13.57
CA GLN A 131 8.13 -4.40 13.75
C GLN A 131 7.58 -2.98 13.68
N ILE A 132 6.47 -2.80 12.96
CA ILE A 132 5.77 -1.54 12.80
C ILE A 132 4.43 -1.66 13.51
N GLU A 133 4.14 -0.74 14.41
CA GLU A 133 2.92 -0.72 15.20
C GLU A 133 2.25 0.64 15.06
N LEU A 134 0.91 0.66 14.98
CA LEU A 134 0.10 1.86 14.87
C LEU A 134 -0.91 1.90 16.02
N ARG A 135 -1.09 3.08 16.60
CA ARG A 135 -2.16 3.36 17.56
C ARG A 135 -2.85 4.65 17.18
N GLY A 136 -4.18 4.64 17.20
CA GLY A 136 -5.02 5.80 16.99
C GLY A 136 -5.73 6.28 18.25
N THR A 137 -6.31 7.46 18.14
CA THR A 137 -7.38 7.94 19.02
C THR A 137 -8.59 8.21 18.16
N TYR A 138 -9.75 7.67 18.55
CA TYR A 138 -10.99 7.89 17.84
C TYR A 138 -11.54 9.31 18.10
N THR A 139 -12.48 9.75 17.26
CA THR A 139 -13.19 11.03 17.42
C THR A 139 -14.03 11.14 18.69
N ASP A 140 -14.36 10.01 19.33
CA ASP A 140 -15.02 9.98 20.66
C ASP A 140 -14.01 10.12 21.83
N GLY A 141 -12.72 10.28 21.53
CA GLY A 141 -11.63 10.40 22.50
C GLY A 141 -11.09 9.06 23.02
N SER A 142 -11.72 7.93 22.69
CA SER A 142 -11.23 6.62 23.12
C SER A 142 -10.00 6.19 22.30
N PRO A 143 -8.99 5.57 22.92
CA PRO A 143 -7.83 5.09 22.20
C PRO A 143 -8.08 3.72 21.56
N THR A 144 -7.41 3.45 20.44
CA THR A 144 -7.24 2.08 19.94
C THR A 144 -6.20 1.34 20.78
N PRO A 145 -6.14 0.00 20.73
CA PRO A 145 -4.93 -0.73 21.08
C PRO A 145 -3.78 -0.40 20.13
N TRP A 146 -2.57 -0.89 20.44
CA TRP A 146 -1.48 -0.93 19.47
C TRP A 146 -1.69 -2.11 18.53
N TYR A 147 -1.84 -1.83 17.25
CA TYR A 147 -1.93 -2.84 16.20
C TYR A 147 -0.57 -3.08 15.56
N VAL A 148 -0.19 -4.34 15.36
CA VAL A 148 1.01 -4.69 14.58
C VAL A 148 0.66 -4.60 13.10
N MET A 149 1.20 -3.60 12.40
CA MET A 149 0.95 -3.38 10.97
C MET A 149 1.86 -4.23 10.07
N GLY A 150 2.97 -4.75 10.62
CA GLY A 150 3.83 -5.68 9.91
C GLY A 150 5.09 -6.03 10.69
N ARG A 151 5.58 -7.26 10.47
CA ARG A 151 6.92 -7.70 10.85
C ARG A 151 7.72 -7.89 9.58
N TRP A 152 8.82 -7.15 9.45
CA TRP A 152 9.50 -7.00 8.18
C TRP A 152 11.03 -7.16 8.29
N ALA A 153 11.60 -7.85 7.32
CA ALA A 153 13.02 -7.95 7.04
C ALA A 153 13.23 -7.90 5.52
N SER A 154 14.40 -7.50 5.05
CA SER A 154 14.76 -7.38 3.63
C SER A 154 14.96 -8.77 3.02
N GLY A 155 15.60 -9.67 3.78
CA GLY A 155 15.67 -11.10 3.47
C GLY A 155 14.61 -11.93 4.18
N ASP A 156 14.55 -13.22 3.87
CA ASP A 156 13.55 -14.18 4.39
C ASP A 156 14.17 -15.29 5.26
N ARG A 157 15.43 -15.11 5.69
CA ARG A 157 16.20 -16.11 6.47
C ARG A 157 16.09 -15.94 7.99
N ASP A 158 15.91 -14.70 8.45
CA ASP A 158 15.84 -14.35 9.87
C ASP A 158 14.43 -14.52 10.43
N ILE A 159 13.46 -13.96 9.70
CA ILE A 159 12.03 -14.14 9.88
C ILE A 159 11.37 -14.26 8.50
N ARG A 160 10.19 -14.86 8.44
CA ARG A 160 9.26 -14.70 7.31
C ARG A 160 8.51 -13.39 7.52
N ARG A 161 8.72 -12.43 6.60
CA ARG A 161 7.93 -11.20 6.55
C ARG A 161 6.45 -11.54 6.60
N THR A 162 5.71 -10.85 7.44
CA THR A 162 4.32 -11.19 7.70
C THR A 162 3.50 -9.98 8.13
N SER A 163 2.30 -9.86 7.57
CA SER A 163 1.20 -9.13 8.19
C SER A 163 0.72 -9.83 9.46
N VAL A 164 -0.11 -9.14 10.25
CA VAL A 164 -0.84 -9.71 11.40
C VAL A 164 -2.31 -9.35 11.23
N ASP A 165 -3.00 -10.16 10.42
CA ASP A 165 -4.40 -9.97 10.05
C ASP A 165 -5.36 -10.24 11.23
N GLY A 166 -6.53 -9.58 11.21
CA GLY A 166 -7.64 -9.87 12.11
C GLY A 166 -7.54 -9.30 13.52
N GLN A 167 -6.55 -8.46 13.81
CA GLN A 167 -6.49 -7.73 15.09
C GLN A 167 -7.66 -6.74 15.17
N THR A 168 -8.47 -6.80 16.22
CA THR A 168 -9.68 -5.96 16.36
C THR A 168 -9.89 -5.49 17.79
N ASP A 169 -10.55 -4.34 17.95
CA ASP A 169 -11.10 -3.84 19.23
C ASP A 169 -12.64 -3.77 19.23
N GLY A 170 -13.29 -4.33 18.20
CA GLY A 170 -14.74 -4.27 17.98
C GLY A 170 -15.24 -2.97 17.33
N LYS A 171 -14.36 -1.98 17.10
CA LYS A 171 -14.64 -0.73 16.38
C LYS A 171 -13.78 -0.59 15.12
N SER A 172 -12.56 -1.12 15.13
CA SER A 172 -11.67 -1.21 13.98
C SER A 172 -10.92 -2.53 13.94
N THR A 173 -10.57 -2.94 12.72
CA THR A 173 -9.91 -4.20 12.42
C THR A 173 -8.75 -3.99 11.44
N VAL A 174 -7.63 -4.69 11.66
CA VAL A 174 -6.53 -4.78 10.70
C VAL A 174 -6.83 -5.86 9.66
N TRP A 175 -6.98 -5.44 8.41
CA TRP A 175 -7.11 -6.31 7.25
C TRP A 175 -5.80 -6.35 6.48
N THR A 176 -4.98 -7.37 6.75
CA THR A 176 -3.62 -7.60 6.25
C THR A 176 -2.66 -6.45 6.62
N ASP A 177 -2.79 -5.31 5.94
CA ASP A 177 -1.92 -4.14 6.04
C ASP A 177 -2.69 -2.82 6.24
N THR A 178 -4.03 -2.89 6.26
CA THR A 178 -4.92 -1.73 6.37
C THR A 178 -5.70 -1.80 7.68
N LEU A 179 -5.52 -0.83 8.57
CA LEU A 179 -6.41 -0.64 9.70
C LEU A 179 -7.68 0.07 9.20
N ALA A 180 -8.84 -0.53 9.40
CA ALA A 180 -10.12 0.03 8.97
C ALA A 180 -11.09 0.15 10.15
N VAL A 181 -11.78 1.28 10.26
CA VAL A 181 -12.94 1.43 11.14
C VAL A 181 -14.07 0.56 10.58
N ASP A 182 -14.61 -0.33 11.40
CA ASP A 182 -15.60 -1.31 10.98
C ASP A 182 -16.90 -0.62 10.56
N ALA A 183 -17.62 -1.20 9.58
CA ALA A 183 -18.75 -0.56 8.93
C ALA A 183 -19.82 0.01 9.87
N PRO A 184 -20.25 -0.69 10.96
CA PRO A 184 -21.22 -0.11 11.90
C PRO A 184 -20.69 1.15 12.61
N ALA A 185 -19.43 1.14 13.04
CA ALA A 185 -18.82 2.28 13.72
C ALA A 185 -18.57 3.44 12.75
N ALA A 186 -18.10 3.15 11.53
CA ALA A 186 -17.90 4.14 10.48
C ALA A 186 -19.23 4.81 10.08
N ALA A 187 -20.32 4.04 9.98
CA ALA A 187 -21.67 4.55 9.71
C ALA A 187 -22.21 5.42 10.85
N ALA A 188 -21.83 5.12 12.10
CA ALA A 188 -22.13 5.95 13.26
C ALA A 188 -21.23 7.22 13.36
N GLY A 189 -20.35 7.45 12.38
CA GLY A 189 -19.50 8.64 12.32
C GLY A 189 -18.18 8.52 13.09
N LEU A 190 -17.84 7.35 13.64
CA LEU A 190 -16.56 7.13 14.29
C LEU A 190 -15.42 7.23 13.26
N ARG A 191 -14.35 7.93 13.61
CA ARG A 191 -13.15 8.08 12.80
C ARG A 191 -11.91 8.00 13.68
N ILE A 192 -10.78 7.65 13.09
CA ILE A 192 -9.46 7.83 13.71
C ILE A 192 -9.08 9.30 13.52
N ALA A 193 -9.02 10.06 14.62
CA ALA A 193 -8.72 11.49 14.60
C ALA A 193 -7.21 11.76 14.61
N ASP A 194 -6.49 11.05 15.48
CA ASP A 194 -5.06 11.18 15.67
C ASP A 194 -4.41 9.80 15.65
N TRP A 195 -3.12 9.73 15.35
CA TRP A 195 -2.37 8.48 15.40
C TRP A 195 -0.89 8.68 15.69
N GLN A 196 -0.24 7.59 16.07
CA GLN A 196 1.21 7.51 16.30
C GLN A 196 1.74 6.14 15.87
N LEU A 197 3.02 6.08 15.55
CA LEU A 197 3.74 4.85 15.27
C LEU A 197 4.67 4.47 16.41
N ARG A 198 4.85 3.17 16.59
CA ARG A 198 5.98 2.60 17.32
C ARG A 198 6.76 1.70 16.38
N LEU A 199 8.06 1.94 16.31
CA LEU A 199 9.02 1.12 15.58
C LEU A 199 9.80 0.31 16.60
N THR A 200 9.77 -1.01 16.48
CA THR A 200 10.60 -1.90 17.29
C THR A 200 11.66 -2.52 16.40
N LEU A 201 12.92 -2.13 16.62
CA LEU A 201 14.08 -2.59 15.86
C LEU A 201 14.68 -3.79 16.59
N HIS A 202 14.98 -4.87 15.87
CA HIS A 202 15.52 -6.10 16.43
C HIS A 202 16.88 -6.45 15.81
N ARG A 203 17.79 -6.96 16.65
CA ARG A 203 19.07 -7.55 16.24
C ARG A 203 19.39 -8.81 17.05
N LYS A 204 20.25 -9.68 16.55
CA LYS A 204 20.75 -10.82 17.34
C LYS A 204 21.47 -10.32 18.61
N PRO A 205 21.32 -11.02 19.75
CA PRO A 205 22.02 -10.64 20.99
C PRO A 205 23.53 -10.50 20.79
N GLY A 206 24.11 -9.42 21.32
CA GLY A 206 25.54 -9.13 21.19
C GLY A 206 26.01 -8.66 19.80
N ALA A 207 25.12 -8.49 18.82
CA ALA A 207 25.50 -7.92 17.53
C ALA A 207 25.77 -6.42 17.64
N ASP A 208 26.88 -5.95 17.07
CA ASP A 208 27.25 -4.53 17.14
C ASP A 208 26.35 -3.62 16.30
N ARG A 209 25.78 -4.16 15.21
CA ARG A 209 24.94 -3.42 14.26
C ARG A 209 23.49 -3.91 14.28
N GLY A 210 22.58 -2.98 14.06
CA GLY A 210 21.14 -3.24 13.96
C GLY A 210 20.58 -2.88 12.57
N PRO A 211 19.24 -2.90 12.43
CA PRO A 211 18.58 -2.36 11.25
C PRO A 211 18.64 -0.83 11.27
N THR A 212 18.56 -0.21 10.09
CA THR A 212 18.47 1.24 9.92
C THR A 212 17.14 1.57 9.26
N VAL A 213 16.32 2.41 9.88
CA VAL A 213 15.06 2.91 9.30
C VAL A 213 15.27 4.33 8.78
N TRP A 214 14.96 4.59 7.52
CA TRP A 214 15.13 5.90 6.88
C TRP A 214 13.84 6.68 6.67
N LEU A 215 12.71 5.97 6.65
CA LEU A 215 11.39 6.59 6.60
C LEU A 215 10.40 5.71 7.36
N ALA A 216 9.50 6.33 8.11
CA ALA A 216 8.32 5.69 8.68
C ALA A 216 7.17 6.69 8.67
N GLY A 217 5.94 6.22 8.49
CA GLY A 217 4.77 7.09 8.50
C GLY A 217 3.51 6.32 8.16
N ALA A 218 2.42 7.04 7.93
CA ALA A 218 1.18 6.45 7.47
C ALA A 218 0.45 7.41 6.52
N MET A 219 -0.31 6.80 5.62
CA MET A 219 -1.42 7.45 4.94
C MET A 219 -2.69 7.10 5.70
N VAL A 220 -3.51 8.11 5.99
CA VAL A 220 -4.86 7.92 6.52
C VAL A 220 -5.88 8.55 5.59
N SER A 221 -7.07 7.96 5.50
CA SER A 221 -8.09 8.43 4.56
C SER A 221 -9.53 8.21 5.00
N ASP A 222 -10.42 9.08 4.52
CA ASP A 222 -11.87 8.93 4.57
C ASP A 222 -12.45 9.25 3.19
N VAL A 223 -12.26 8.30 2.25
CA VAL A 223 -12.73 8.45 0.87
C VAL A 223 -14.20 7.99 0.79
N PRO A 224 -15.14 8.85 0.37
CA PRO A 224 -16.55 8.48 0.31
C PRO A 224 -16.84 7.31 -0.63
N ASP A 225 -17.91 6.59 -0.33
CA ASP A 225 -18.47 5.57 -1.21
C ASP A 225 -18.89 6.19 -2.56
N ARG A 226 -18.32 5.66 -3.64
CA ARG A 226 -18.63 6.09 -5.01
C ARG A 226 -18.40 4.94 -5.98
N PHE A 227 -19.37 4.74 -6.88
CA PHE A 227 -19.32 3.73 -7.95
C PHE A 227 -18.68 4.25 -9.23
N THR A 228 -18.80 5.56 -9.43
CA THR A 228 -18.22 6.31 -10.55
C THR A 228 -17.55 7.55 -10.02
N VAL A 229 -16.74 8.18 -10.85
CA VAL A 229 -16.19 9.51 -10.60
C VAL A 229 -16.45 10.38 -11.83
N PRO A 230 -16.63 11.71 -11.66
CA PRO A 230 -16.72 12.61 -12.80
C PRO A 230 -15.44 12.50 -13.64
N ALA A 231 -15.59 12.37 -14.95
CA ALA A 231 -14.44 12.36 -15.84
C ALA A 231 -13.74 13.73 -15.78
N SER A 232 -12.43 13.72 -15.53
CA SER A 232 -11.61 14.92 -15.58
C SER A 232 -11.22 15.26 -17.02
N ALA A 233 -11.13 16.56 -17.31
CA ALA A 233 -10.44 17.01 -18.51
C ALA A 233 -8.91 16.90 -18.29
N PRO A 234 -8.13 16.63 -19.35
CA PRO A 234 -6.66 16.75 -19.29
C PRO A 234 -6.23 18.12 -18.76
N SER A 235 -5.22 18.16 -17.89
CA SER A 235 -4.66 19.43 -17.44
C SER A 235 -4.14 20.24 -18.66
N ALA A 236 -4.66 21.46 -18.83
CA ALA A 236 -4.35 22.27 -20.00
C ALA A 236 -3.08 23.13 -19.84
N PRO A 237 -2.30 23.34 -20.92
CA PRO A 237 -2.47 22.79 -22.25
C PRO A 237 -1.32 21.82 -22.56
N SER A 238 -1.53 20.50 -22.55
CA SER A 238 -0.53 19.61 -23.17
C SER A 238 -1.12 18.75 -24.27
N GLY A 239 -1.32 19.36 -25.43
CA GLY A 239 -1.32 18.63 -26.70
C GLY A 239 0.02 17.94 -27.01
N ARG A 240 0.95 17.80 -26.05
CA ARG A 240 2.20 17.04 -26.18
C ARG A 240 2.11 15.81 -25.30
N ALA A 241 2.20 14.64 -25.93
CA ALA A 241 2.36 13.38 -25.22
C ALA A 241 3.61 13.45 -24.32
N HIS A 242 3.53 12.81 -23.16
CA HIS A 242 4.63 12.70 -22.22
C HIS A 242 4.66 11.27 -21.71
N GLU A 243 5.78 10.59 -21.94
CA GLU A 243 5.96 9.19 -21.58
C GLU A 243 7.36 9.02 -20.99
N LEU A 244 7.43 8.34 -19.86
CA LEU A 244 8.65 8.01 -19.16
C LEU A 244 9.17 6.67 -19.70
N GLU A 245 10.48 6.58 -19.89
CA GLU A 245 11.18 5.37 -20.38
C GLU A 245 11.32 4.32 -19.26
N VAL A 246 10.19 3.84 -18.75
CA VAL A 246 10.13 2.81 -17.72
C VAL A 246 10.27 1.43 -18.38
N PRO A 247 11.21 0.57 -17.90
CA PRO A 247 11.35 -0.80 -18.38
C PRO A 247 10.04 -1.58 -18.32
N ARG A 248 9.92 -2.60 -19.18
CA ARG A 248 8.68 -3.36 -19.36
C ARG A 248 8.90 -4.81 -18.97
N TYR A 249 8.13 -5.27 -18.00
CA TYR A 249 8.13 -6.65 -17.54
C TYR A 249 6.72 -7.22 -17.50
N SER A 250 6.55 -8.39 -18.09
CA SER A 250 5.34 -9.21 -18.03
C SER A 250 5.44 -10.17 -16.86
N GLN A 251 4.40 -10.21 -16.03
CA GLN A 251 4.29 -11.21 -14.98
C GLN A 251 4.00 -12.60 -15.57
N GLU A 252 3.27 -12.67 -16.69
CA GLU A 252 2.82 -13.93 -17.31
C GLU A 252 3.97 -14.73 -17.92
N THR A 253 5.11 -14.09 -18.21
CA THR A 253 6.36 -14.79 -18.56
C THR A 253 6.81 -15.77 -17.46
N HIS A 254 6.33 -15.56 -16.23
CA HIS A 254 6.60 -16.38 -15.06
C HIS A 254 5.43 -17.26 -14.62
N ALA A 255 4.43 -17.47 -15.48
CA ALA A 255 3.28 -18.30 -15.15
C ALA A 255 3.71 -19.68 -14.64
N GLY A 256 3.23 -20.07 -13.46
CA GLY A 256 3.58 -21.32 -12.78
C GLY A 256 5.03 -21.45 -12.28
N GLN A 257 5.87 -20.42 -12.43
CA GLN A 257 7.23 -20.42 -11.88
C GLN A 257 7.20 -20.01 -10.41
N TYR A 258 7.93 -20.73 -9.54
CA TYR A 258 7.97 -20.50 -8.09
C TYR A 258 6.57 -20.40 -7.42
N PRO A 259 5.76 -21.47 -7.51
CA PRO A 259 4.38 -21.47 -7.01
C PRO A 259 4.26 -21.22 -5.50
N GLU A 260 5.34 -21.41 -4.73
CA GLU A 260 5.40 -21.03 -3.32
C GLU A 260 5.23 -19.53 -3.06
N TYR A 261 5.43 -18.69 -4.09
CA TYR A 261 5.17 -17.26 -4.05
C TYR A 261 3.88 -16.97 -4.80
N ASP A 262 2.72 -17.28 -4.21
CA ASP A 262 1.40 -16.92 -4.76
C ASP A 262 1.03 -17.60 -6.09
N ASN A 263 1.37 -18.90 -6.23
CA ASN A 263 1.13 -19.73 -7.43
C ASN A 263 1.95 -19.37 -8.68
N GLY A 264 2.76 -18.31 -8.63
CA GLY A 264 3.66 -17.91 -9.71
C GLY A 264 3.29 -16.56 -10.32
N GLY A 265 3.83 -16.31 -11.51
CA GLY A 265 3.72 -15.04 -12.24
C GLY A 265 2.30 -14.47 -12.34
N GLU A 266 1.28 -15.32 -12.39
CA GLU A 266 -0.13 -14.95 -12.51
C GLU A 266 -0.63 -14.05 -11.36
N ALA A 267 0.09 -14.00 -10.24
CA ALA A 267 -0.22 -13.13 -9.10
C ALA A 267 0.86 -12.07 -8.79
N TRP A 268 1.82 -11.85 -9.70
CA TRP A 268 3.00 -11.00 -9.46
C TRP A 268 2.87 -9.57 -10.00
N CYS A 269 1.67 -9.08 -10.27
CA CYS A 269 1.45 -7.72 -10.77
C CYS A 269 2.14 -6.62 -9.94
N SER A 270 2.09 -6.75 -8.61
CA SER A 270 2.71 -5.80 -7.67
C SER A 270 4.24 -5.83 -7.74
N PRO A 271 4.93 -6.95 -7.46
CA PRO A 271 6.39 -6.99 -7.55
C PRO A 271 6.92 -6.70 -8.96
N THR A 272 6.21 -7.09 -10.02
CA THR A 272 6.58 -6.79 -11.41
C THR A 272 6.52 -5.28 -11.67
N SER A 273 5.42 -4.62 -11.28
CA SER A 273 5.29 -3.15 -11.34
C SER A 273 6.34 -2.44 -10.51
N SER A 274 6.63 -2.95 -9.31
CA SER A 274 7.67 -2.40 -8.46
C SER A 274 9.04 -2.46 -9.12
N GLN A 275 9.39 -3.61 -9.73
CA GLN A 275 10.67 -3.81 -10.37
C GLN A 275 10.86 -2.88 -11.58
N MET A 276 9.81 -2.65 -12.37
CA MET A 276 9.82 -1.68 -13.48
C MET A 276 10.24 -0.27 -13.01
N ILE A 277 9.64 0.25 -11.94
CA ILE A 277 10.00 1.59 -11.42
C ILE A 277 11.36 1.59 -10.71
N ILE A 278 11.72 0.53 -9.99
CA ILE A 278 13.04 0.42 -9.35
C ILE A 278 14.15 0.58 -10.39
N GLU A 279 14.03 -0.10 -11.54
CA GLU A 279 15.01 -0.02 -12.63
C GLU A 279 14.95 1.29 -13.42
N TYR A 280 13.77 1.90 -13.56
CA TYR A 280 13.66 3.26 -14.12
C TYR A 280 14.54 4.26 -13.35
N TRP A 281 14.61 4.12 -12.02
CA TRP A 281 15.50 4.92 -11.18
C TRP A 281 16.93 4.37 -11.06
N GLY A 282 17.30 3.34 -11.85
CA GLY A 282 18.63 2.75 -11.88
C GLY A 282 18.92 1.71 -10.80
N GLY A 283 17.93 1.33 -9.98
CA GLY A 283 18.07 0.24 -9.02
C GLY A 283 18.19 -1.11 -9.72
N LYS A 284 19.19 -1.92 -9.34
CA LYS A 284 19.42 -3.26 -9.89
C LYS A 284 19.75 -4.24 -8.79
N ALA A 285 19.16 -5.44 -8.85
CA ALA A 285 19.55 -6.53 -7.96
C ALA A 285 21.00 -6.92 -8.28
N SER A 286 21.78 -7.29 -7.28
CA SER A 286 23.13 -7.80 -7.52
C SER A 286 23.07 -9.22 -8.10
N ASP A 287 24.09 -9.61 -8.85
CA ASP A 287 24.20 -10.98 -9.38
C ASP A 287 24.07 -12.03 -8.27
N THR A 288 24.71 -11.78 -7.10
CA THR A 288 24.57 -12.61 -5.90
C THR A 288 23.12 -12.74 -5.40
N ALA A 289 22.32 -11.68 -5.49
CA ALA A 289 20.93 -11.70 -5.08
C ALA A 289 20.05 -12.52 -6.06
N LEU A 290 20.51 -12.72 -7.30
CA LEU A 290 19.80 -13.43 -8.35
C LEU A 290 20.24 -14.90 -8.51
N THR A 291 21.33 -15.35 -7.87
CA THR A 291 21.86 -16.73 -8.05
C THR A 291 20.91 -17.85 -7.63
N TRP A 292 19.88 -17.54 -6.83
CA TRP A 292 18.86 -18.54 -6.44
C TRP A 292 17.83 -18.76 -7.55
N VAL A 293 17.75 -17.85 -8.53
CA VAL A 293 16.81 -17.94 -9.63
C VAL A 293 17.32 -18.95 -10.65
N ASN A 294 16.40 -19.77 -11.18
CA ASN A 294 16.69 -20.74 -12.21
C ASN A 294 17.18 -19.99 -13.46
N PRO A 295 18.39 -20.26 -13.97
CA PRO A 295 18.96 -19.52 -15.10
C PRO A 295 18.19 -19.69 -16.42
N ARG A 296 17.23 -20.62 -16.49
CA ARG A 296 16.32 -20.77 -17.64
C ARG A 296 15.17 -19.77 -17.66
N TYR A 297 14.87 -19.15 -16.52
CA TYR A 297 13.79 -18.17 -16.44
C TYR A 297 14.30 -16.81 -16.91
N ALA A 298 13.51 -16.17 -17.77
CA ALA A 298 13.73 -14.77 -18.13
C ALA A 298 13.56 -13.88 -16.88
N ASP A 299 13.98 -12.63 -16.96
CA ASP A 299 13.70 -11.59 -15.96
C ASP A 299 13.88 -12.03 -14.49
N PRO A 300 15.06 -12.55 -14.10
CA PRO A 300 15.29 -13.08 -12.75
C PRO A 300 15.02 -12.04 -11.64
N GLN A 301 15.12 -10.76 -11.95
CA GLN A 301 14.76 -9.66 -11.08
C GLN A 301 13.28 -9.66 -10.67
N VAL A 302 12.37 -10.13 -11.52
CA VAL A 302 10.93 -10.23 -11.20
C VAL A 302 10.69 -11.37 -10.21
N CYS A 303 11.34 -12.53 -10.41
CA CYS A 303 11.32 -13.62 -9.43
C CYS A 303 11.90 -13.15 -8.08
N HIS A 304 12.99 -12.39 -8.11
CA HIS A 304 13.59 -11.80 -6.92
C HIS A 304 12.66 -10.82 -6.22
N ALA A 305 11.96 -9.97 -6.96
CA ALA A 305 10.98 -9.05 -6.41
C ALA A 305 9.82 -9.80 -5.74
N ALA A 306 9.26 -10.83 -6.38
CA ALA A 306 8.18 -11.65 -5.82
C ALA A 306 8.57 -12.29 -4.49
N ARG A 307 9.72 -12.97 -4.43
CA ARG A 307 10.25 -13.52 -3.18
C ARG A 307 10.45 -12.44 -2.11
N SER A 308 10.93 -11.25 -2.51
CA SER A 308 11.28 -10.17 -1.60
C SER A 308 10.08 -9.39 -1.06
N THR A 309 8.92 -9.45 -1.72
CA THR A 309 7.69 -8.80 -1.28
C THR A 309 6.62 -9.77 -0.75
N TYR A 310 6.84 -11.08 -0.88
CA TYR A 310 5.92 -12.10 -0.37
C TYR A 310 5.64 -11.93 1.14
N ASP A 311 4.35 -11.84 1.47
CA ASP A 311 3.82 -11.84 2.83
C ASP A 311 3.32 -13.24 3.17
N ALA A 312 3.96 -13.86 4.18
CA ALA A 312 3.68 -15.25 4.52
C ALA A 312 2.29 -15.48 5.14
N ALA A 313 1.71 -14.49 5.84
CA ALA A 313 0.34 -14.62 6.37
C ALA A 313 -0.71 -14.40 5.28
N TYR A 314 -0.52 -13.37 4.44
CA TYR A 314 -1.40 -13.09 3.31
C TYR A 314 -1.29 -14.17 2.21
N LYS A 315 -0.15 -14.84 2.12
CA LYS A 315 0.23 -15.78 1.06
C LYS A 315 0.23 -15.15 -0.32
N GLY A 316 0.68 -13.90 -0.39
CA GLY A 316 0.70 -13.13 -1.64
C GLY A 316 1.74 -12.03 -1.67
N CYS A 317 1.97 -11.49 -2.87
CA CYS A 317 2.96 -10.43 -3.10
C CYS A 317 2.35 -9.02 -3.12
N GLY A 318 1.03 -8.91 -2.92
CA GLY A 318 0.26 -7.66 -3.03
C GLY A 318 0.07 -6.86 -1.73
N ASN A 319 0.87 -7.12 -0.69
CA ASN A 319 0.84 -6.35 0.55
C ASN A 319 1.32 -4.91 0.28
N TRP A 320 0.50 -3.90 0.65
CA TRP A 320 0.72 -2.50 0.26
C TRP A 320 2.09 -1.98 0.69
N PRO A 321 2.48 -2.02 1.98
CA PRO A 321 3.77 -1.48 2.41
C PRO A 321 4.99 -2.36 2.09
N PHE A 322 4.83 -3.66 1.85
CA PHE A 322 5.98 -4.53 1.62
C PHE A 322 6.69 -4.21 0.29
N ASN A 323 5.94 -3.79 -0.73
CA ASN A 323 6.47 -3.44 -2.05
C ASN A 323 7.31 -2.14 -2.02
N PRO A 324 6.82 -1.00 -1.47
CA PRO A 324 7.66 0.18 -1.22
C PRO A 324 8.83 -0.07 -0.27
N ALA A 325 8.65 -0.90 0.77
CA ALA A 325 9.75 -1.25 1.66
C ALA A 325 10.85 -2.04 0.93
N TYR A 326 10.48 -2.95 0.03
CA TYR A 326 11.42 -3.63 -0.88
C TYR A 326 12.12 -2.65 -1.82
N ALA A 327 11.38 -1.75 -2.48
CA ALA A 327 11.97 -0.73 -3.36
C ALA A 327 13.00 0.13 -2.63
N ALA A 328 12.75 0.47 -1.36
CA ALA A 328 13.67 1.25 -0.54
C ALA A 328 14.94 0.51 -0.09
N THR A 329 15.04 -0.81 -0.33
CA THR A 329 16.30 -1.58 -0.12
C THR A 329 17.36 -1.24 -1.16
N TYR A 330 16.93 -0.74 -2.33
CA TYR A 330 17.84 -0.26 -3.37
C TYR A 330 18.43 1.10 -2.99
N ARG A 331 19.72 1.25 -3.27
CA ARG A 331 20.48 2.46 -2.90
C ARG A 331 19.84 3.69 -3.55
N GLY A 332 19.59 4.71 -2.74
CA GLY A 332 19.10 6.00 -3.22
C GLY A 332 17.60 6.04 -3.51
N LEU A 333 16.84 4.96 -3.25
CA LEU A 333 15.39 4.94 -3.42
C LEU A 333 14.64 5.08 -2.10
N ALA A 334 13.53 5.81 -2.17
CA ALA A 334 12.48 5.83 -1.16
C ALA A 334 11.15 5.43 -1.81
N GLY A 335 10.23 4.93 -0.98
CA GLY A 335 8.92 4.50 -1.46
C GLY A 335 7.84 4.66 -0.40
N VAL A 336 6.63 5.04 -0.83
CA VAL A 336 5.47 5.17 0.06
C VAL A 336 4.21 4.59 -0.60
N VAL A 337 3.26 4.18 0.23
CA VAL A 337 1.87 3.95 -0.18
C VAL A 337 1.09 5.23 0.10
N THR A 338 0.25 5.65 -0.84
CA THR A 338 -0.68 6.75 -0.61
C THR A 338 -1.98 6.55 -1.38
N ARG A 339 -2.91 7.50 -1.26
CA ARG A 339 -4.09 7.63 -2.11
C ARG A 339 -4.04 8.97 -2.81
N LEU A 340 -4.19 8.97 -4.12
CA LEU A 340 -4.43 10.19 -4.90
C LEU A 340 -5.94 10.34 -5.13
N THR A 341 -6.41 11.57 -5.27
CA THR A 341 -7.86 11.85 -5.29
C THR A 341 -8.37 12.25 -6.67
N ALA A 342 -7.48 12.59 -7.59
CA ALA A 342 -7.80 12.98 -8.95
C ALA A 342 -6.74 12.53 -9.95
N MET A 343 -7.12 12.39 -11.23
CA MET A 343 -6.15 12.13 -12.31
C MET A 343 -5.12 13.25 -12.46
N SER A 344 -5.48 14.51 -12.17
CA SER A 344 -4.56 15.64 -12.21
C SER A 344 -3.38 15.50 -11.23
N ASP A 345 -3.58 14.81 -10.11
CA ASP A 345 -2.50 14.52 -9.16
C ASP A 345 -1.47 13.58 -9.81
N LEU A 346 -1.97 12.55 -10.49
CA LEU A 346 -1.13 11.59 -11.22
C LEU A 346 -0.38 12.25 -12.38
N GLU A 347 -1.05 13.12 -13.15
CA GLU A 347 -0.40 13.93 -14.18
C GLU A 347 0.73 14.80 -13.61
N THR A 348 0.49 15.44 -12.46
CA THR A 348 1.48 16.29 -11.78
C THR A 348 2.75 15.50 -11.46
N LEU A 349 2.60 14.29 -10.92
CA LEU A 349 3.73 13.40 -10.59
C LEU A 349 4.47 12.93 -11.85
N VAL A 350 3.75 12.41 -12.84
CA VAL A 350 4.35 11.83 -14.04
C VAL A 350 5.07 12.90 -14.88
N ARG A 351 4.52 14.12 -14.94
CA ARG A 351 5.21 15.28 -15.56
C ARG A 351 6.50 15.65 -14.83
N ALA A 352 6.53 15.48 -13.51
CA ALA A 352 7.74 15.67 -12.72
C ALA A 352 8.73 14.49 -12.83
N GLY A 353 8.45 13.47 -13.64
CA GLY A 353 9.31 12.31 -13.82
C GLY A 353 9.08 11.18 -12.81
N ILE A 354 7.99 11.24 -12.03
CA ILE A 354 7.65 10.23 -11.02
C ILE A 354 6.54 9.31 -11.59
N PRO A 355 6.87 8.10 -12.08
CA PRO A 355 5.85 7.12 -12.42
C PRO A 355 5.13 6.63 -11.15
N ALA A 356 3.91 6.12 -11.30
CA ALA A 356 3.14 5.61 -10.16
C ALA A 356 2.55 4.23 -10.46
N ILE A 357 2.48 3.40 -9.42
CA ILE A 357 1.87 2.06 -9.51
C ILE A 357 0.47 2.18 -8.92
N THR A 358 -0.55 2.14 -9.77
CA THR A 358 -1.95 2.29 -9.35
C THR A 358 -2.61 0.93 -9.19
N SER A 359 -3.42 0.80 -8.14
CA SER A 359 -4.26 -0.38 -7.95
C SER A 359 -5.56 -0.23 -8.73
N GLN A 360 -5.88 -1.22 -9.55
CA GLN A 360 -7.06 -1.27 -10.40
C GLN A 360 -7.97 -2.43 -10.04
N SER A 361 -9.28 -2.23 -10.24
CA SER A 361 -10.30 -3.26 -10.05
C SER A 361 -11.46 -3.02 -11.01
N PHE A 362 -11.70 -3.95 -11.94
CA PHE A 362 -12.60 -3.74 -13.07
C PHE A 362 -13.13 -5.05 -13.66
N ARG A 363 -14.30 -4.97 -14.27
CA ARG A 363 -14.84 -6.02 -15.15
C ARG A 363 -14.26 -5.83 -16.55
N THR A 364 -14.24 -6.90 -17.34
CA THR A 364 -13.63 -6.90 -18.68
C THR A 364 -14.14 -5.77 -19.58
N GLU A 365 -15.42 -5.44 -19.48
CA GLU A 365 -16.08 -4.39 -20.25
C GLU A 365 -15.79 -2.95 -19.78
N GLU A 366 -15.17 -2.76 -18.61
CA GLU A 366 -14.97 -1.44 -18.00
C GLU A 366 -13.63 -0.79 -18.38
N LEU A 367 -12.69 -1.55 -18.95
CA LEU A 367 -11.40 -1.06 -19.41
C LEU A 367 -11.12 -1.56 -20.83
N THR A 368 -11.46 -0.72 -21.82
CA THR A 368 -11.32 -1.06 -23.24
C THR A 368 -9.86 -1.38 -23.57
N GLY A 369 -9.63 -2.50 -24.26
CA GLY A 369 -8.29 -2.93 -24.69
C GLY A 369 -7.50 -3.72 -23.67
N ALA A 370 -7.99 -3.89 -22.43
CA ALA A 370 -7.32 -4.75 -21.44
C ALA A 370 -7.45 -6.25 -21.80
N GLY A 371 -8.62 -6.68 -22.25
CA GLY A 371 -8.88 -8.08 -22.64
C GLY A 371 -9.16 -9.04 -21.47
N TYR A 372 -9.21 -8.55 -20.24
CA TYR A 372 -9.51 -9.32 -19.02
C TYR A 372 -10.24 -8.46 -17.99
N GLY A 373 -10.75 -9.08 -16.92
CA GLY A 373 -11.26 -8.39 -15.74
C GLY A 373 -10.54 -8.88 -14.48
N THR A 374 -10.53 -8.06 -13.43
CA THR A 374 -9.79 -8.36 -12.19
C THR A 374 -10.46 -7.79 -10.95
N ALA A 375 -10.33 -8.51 -9.83
CA ALA A 375 -10.71 -8.01 -8.52
C ALA A 375 -9.66 -7.07 -7.91
N GLY A 376 -8.41 -7.12 -8.38
CA GLY A 376 -7.30 -6.29 -7.94
C GLY A 376 -6.09 -6.56 -8.83
N HIS A 377 -5.49 -5.51 -9.38
CA HIS A 377 -4.32 -5.60 -10.25
C HIS A 377 -3.49 -4.33 -10.13
N LEU A 378 -2.17 -4.45 -10.11
CA LEU A 378 -1.27 -3.29 -10.06
C LEU A 378 -0.73 -3.01 -11.45
N MET A 379 -0.84 -1.76 -11.89
CA MET A 379 -0.36 -1.30 -13.19
C MET A 379 0.48 -0.04 -13.01
N THR A 380 1.53 0.11 -13.82
CA THR A 380 2.42 1.27 -13.72
C THR A 380 2.02 2.33 -14.73
N VAL A 381 1.61 3.51 -14.27
CA VAL A 381 1.36 4.67 -15.13
C VAL A 381 2.68 5.37 -15.43
N ILE A 382 2.99 5.45 -16.72
CA ILE A 382 4.27 5.96 -17.23
C ILE A 382 4.11 7.22 -18.06
N GLY A 383 2.88 7.61 -18.39
CA GLY A 383 2.67 8.74 -19.29
C GLY A 383 1.22 9.02 -19.61
N PHE A 384 1.05 10.04 -20.45
CA PHE A 384 -0.23 10.44 -21.01
C PHE A 384 -0.05 10.79 -22.49
N THR A 385 -1.02 10.41 -23.33
CA THR A 385 -1.07 10.84 -24.73
C THR A 385 -1.41 12.34 -24.82
N ALA A 386 -1.30 12.91 -26.03
CA ALA A 386 -1.73 14.30 -26.27
C ALA A 386 -3.24 14.52 -26.00
N ALA A 387 -4.07 13.47 -26.14
CA ALA A 387 -5.48 13.50 -25.79
C ALA A 387 -5.74 13.33 -24.28
N GLY A 388 -4.68 13.06 -23.50
CA GLY A 388 -4.74 12.83 -22.06
C GLY A 388 -5.15 11.42 -21.67
N ASP A 389 -5.11 10.45 -22.60
CA ASP A 389 -5.29 9.02 -22.32
C ASP A 389 -4.08 8.47 -21.59
N VAL A 390 -4.29 7.47 -20.74
CA VAL A 390 -3.28 6.94 -19.82
C VAL A 390 -2.38 5.97 -20.57
N ILE A 391 -1.07 6.22 -20.55
CA ILE A 391 -0.05 5.28 -21.01
C ILE A 391 0.43 4.50 -19.78
N ALA A 392 0.19 3.19 -19.77
CA ALA A 392 0.53 2.32 -18.65
C ALA A 392 1.27 1.07 -19.11
N ASN A 393 2.23 0.65 -18.29
CA ASN A 393 2.79 -0.69 -18.34
C ASN A 393 1.88 -1.62 -17.53
N ASP A 394 1.13 -2.47 -18.24
CA ASP A 394 0.27 -3.52 -17.68
C ASP A 394 1.05 -4.84 -17.61
N PRO A 395 1.46 -5.30 -16.41
CA PRO A 395 2.24 -6.53 -16.29
C PRO A 395 1.45 -7.79 -16.68
N ASN A 396 0.11 -7.75 -16.70
CA ASN A 396 -0.72 -8.86 -17.19
C ASN A 396 -0.78 -8.82 -18.73
N SER A 397 0.34 -9.20 -19.33
CA SER A 397 0.59 -9.18 -20.77
C SER A 397 1.35 -10.44 -21.17
N PRO A 398 1.15 -10.98 -22.39
CA PRO A 398 1.76 -12.26 -22.77
C PRO A 398 3.29 -12.26 -22.77
N ASP A 399 3.91 -11.09 -23.00
CA ASP A 399 5.37 -10.90 -23.00
C ASP A 399 5.73 -9.43 -22.69
N ASN A 400 7.03 -9.14 -22.51
CA ASN A 400 7.53 -7.79 -22.20
C ASN A 400 7.18 -6.73 -23.27
N PRO A 401 7.29 -7.01 -24.60
CA PRO A 401 6.84 -6.07 -25.63
C PRO A 401 5.37 -5.64 -25.51
N ALA A 402 4.47 -6.57 -25.15
CA ALA A 402 3.03 -6.32 -25.05
C ALA A 402 2.58 -5.54 -23.80
N VAL A 403 3.49 -5.29 -22.84
CA VAL A 403 3.20 -4.63 -21.55
C VAL A 403 2.68 -3.20 -21.71
N ARG A 404 3.22 -2.43 -22.66
CA ARG A 404 2.81 -1.03 -22.83
C ARG A 404 1.45 -0.95 -23.51
N ARG A 405 0.49 -0.31 -22.83
CA ARG A 405 -0.88 -0.08 -23.33
C ARG A 405 -1.30 1.37 -23.15
N VAL A 406 -2.29 1.78 -23.94
CA VAL A 406 -2.94 3.09 -23.84
C VAL A 406 -4.41 2.86 -23.51
N TYR A 407 -4.89 3.48 -22.44
CA TYR A 407 -6.26 3.34 -21.96
C TYR A 407 -6.97 4.68 -21.94
N LYS A 408 -8.27 4.65 -22.21
CA LYS A 408 -9.09 5.86 -22.13
C LYS A 408 -9.05 6.43 -20.72
N ARG A 409 -8.83 7.73 -20.61
CA ARG A 409 -8.78 8.45 -19.33
C ARG A 409 -9.96 8.11 -18.43
N SER A 410 -11.18 8.29 -18.92
CA SER A 410 -12.40 8.21 -18.11
C SER A 410 -12.65 6.79 -17.57
N GLU A 411 -12.32 5.78 -18.35
CA GLU A 411 -12.35 4.37 -17.95
C GLU A 411 -11.34 4.13 -16.82
N TRP A 412 -10.08 4.53 -17.02
CA TRP A 412 -9.02 4.41 -16.01
C TRP A 412 -9.35 5.14 -14.70
N GLU A 413 -9.78 6.40 -14.81
CA GLU A 413 -10.10 7.24 -13.67
C GLU A 413 -11.23 6.65 -12.84
N THR A 414 -12.26 6.10 -13.49
CA THR A 414 -13.35 5.41 -12.83
C THR A 414 -12.88 4.18 -12.08
N ILE A 415 -12.14 3.28 -12.73
CA ILE A 415 -11.75 2.00 -12.11
C ILE A 415 -10.71 2.18 -10.99
N TRP A 416 -9.95 3.28 -11.04
CA TRP A 416 -8.94 3.63 -10.03
C TRP A 416 -9.52 4.41 -8.86
N LEU A 417 -10.31 5.47 -9.11
CA LEU A 417 -10.73 6.37 -8.04
C LEU A 417 -11.99 5.90 -7.33
N ARG A 418 -12.82 5.01 -7.91
CA ARG A 418 -14.01 4.50 -7.24
C ARG A 418 -13.68 3.67 -6.00
N THR A 419 -14.53 3.74 -4.98
CA THR A 419 -14.41 2.97 -3.72
C THR A 419 -15.40 1.80 -3.66
N LYS A 420 -16.41 1.81 -4.54
CA LYS A 420 -17.36 0.70 -4.73
C LYS A 420 -17.46 0.34 -6.20
N ARG A 421 -17.82 -0.91 -6.49
CA ARG A 421 -18.13 -1.40 -7.83
C ARG A 421 -19.11 -2.56 -7.77
N HIS A 422 -19.73 -2.88 -8.90
CA HIS A 422 -20.44 -4.14 -9.06
C HIS A 422 -19.48 -5.22 -9.56
N ALA A 423 -19.42 -6.35 -8.86
CA ALA A 423 -18.74 -7.55 -9.35
C ALA A 423 -19.55 -8.18 -10.50
N ALA A 424 -18.96 -9.14 -11.22
CA ALA A 424 -19.63 -9.83 -12.33
C ALA A 424 -20.99 -10.46 -11.92
N ALA A 425 -21.11 -10.89 -10.66
CA ALA A 425 -22.36 -11.41 -10.09
C ALA A 425 -23.32 -10.33 -9.55
N GLY A 426 -23.13 -9.04 -9.91
CA GLY A 426 -23.96 -7.91 -9.49
C GLY A 426 -23.74 -7.40 -8.06
N LYS A 427 -23.11 -8.19 -7.19
CA LYS A 427 -22.82 -7.81 -5.79
C LYS A 427 -21.90 -6.60 -5.71
N VAL A 428 -22.17 -5.72 -4.75
CA VAL A 428 -21.29 -4.59 -4.43
C VAL A 428 -19.98 -5.13 -3.84
N ALA A 429 -18.87 -4.69 -4.40
CA ALA A 429 -17.51 -4.99 -3.97
C ALA A 429 -16.72 -3.68 -3.80
N SER A 430 -15.59 -3.75 -3.11
CA SER A 430 -14.70 -2.59 -2.95
C SER A 430 -13.97 -2.27 -4.26
N GLY A 431 -13.87 -0.97 -4.53
CA GLY A 431 -12.93 -0.38 -5.49
C GLY A 431 -11.63 0.01 -4.79
N THR A 432 -10.70 0.59 -5.54
CA THR A 432 -9.34 0.83 -5.03
C THR A 432 -9.18 2.20 -4.38
N GLY A 433 -10.09 3.15 -4.64
CA GLY A 433 -10.15 4.44 -3.96
C GLY A 433 -8.89 5.30 -4.13
N GLY A 434 -8.22 5.18 -5.29
CA GLY A 434 -7.05 5.99 -5.62
C GLY A 434 -5.73 5.52 -5.02
N ILE A 435 -5.68 4.33 -4.40
CA ILE A 435 -4.44 3.83 -3.79
C ILE A 435 -3.35 3.60 -4.84
N CYS A 436 -2.12 4.00 -4.51
CA CYS A 436 -0.96 3.83 -5.36
C CYS A 436 0.35 3.72 -4.57
N TYR A 437 1.38 3.20 -5.23
CA TYR A 437 2.77 3.30 -4.77
C TYR A 437 3.49 4.40 -5.51
N LEU A 438 4.29 5.16 -4.77
CA LEU A 438 5.19 6.17 -5.33
C LEU A 438 6.62 5.83 -4.91
N TYR A 439 7.50 5.61 -5.89
CA TYR A 439 8.94 5.46 -5.66
C TYR A 439 9.67 6.63 -6.31
N PHE A 440 10.64 7.17 -5.57
CA PHE A 440 11.36 8.36 -5.97
C PHE A 440 12.76 8.38 -5.33
N PRO A 441 13.68 9.21 -5.84
CA PRO A 441 14.99 9.40 -5.22
C PRO A 441 14.86 9.81 -3.74
N ALA A 442 15.59 9.13 -2.86
CA ALA A 442 15.61 9.43 -1.43
C ALA A 442 16.17 10.84 -1.14
N ALA A 443 17.04 11.34 -2.02
CA ALA A 443 17.43 12.75 -2.07
C ALA A 443 16.56 13.45 -3.12
N LEU A 444 15.55 14.19 -2.66
CA LEU A 444 14.60 14.86 -3.53
C LEU A 444 15.20 16.14 -4.13
N GLY A 445 15.16 16.25 -5.46
CA GLY A 445 15.33 17.52 -6.14
C GLY A 445 14.10 18.42 -5.98
N ALA A 446 14.25 19.72 -6.25
CA ALA A 446 13.19 20.71 -6.04
C ALA A 446 11.88 20.38 -6.81
N ALA A 447 11.98 19.91 -8.06
CA ALA A 447 10.82 19.54 -8.86
C ALA A 447 10.05 18.34 -8.29
N HIS A 448 10.75 17.29 -7.85
CA HIS A 448 10.12 16.13 -7.22
C HIS A 448 9.46 16.49 -5.89
N ALA A 449 10.14 17.29 -5.06
CA ALA A 449 9.58 17.76 -3.79
C ALA A 449 8.31 18.60 -4.02
N ALA A 450 8.34 19.54 -4.96
CA ALA A 450 7.19 20.37 -5.30
C ALA A 450 6.00 19.52 -5.78
N ALA A 451 6.24 18.54 -6.65
CA ALA A 451 5.19 17.65 -7.16
C ALA A 451 4.56 16.80 -6.04
N LEU A 452 5.39 16.19 -5.19
CA LEU A 452 4.92 15.38 -4.06
C LEU A 452 4.14 16.22 -3.02
N THR A 453 4.59 17.45 -2.73
CA THR A 453 3.85 18.38 -1.87
C THR A 453 2.54 18.83 -2.50
N ALA A 454 2.53 19.12 -3.81
CA ALA A 454 1.32 19.56 -4.53
C ALA A 454 0.20 18.50 -4.45
N VAL A 455 0.55 17.21 -4.52
CA VAL A 455 -0.41 16.11 -4.38
C VAL A 455 -0.62 15.66 -2.93
N GLY A 456 0.01 16.34 -1.96
CA GLY A 456 -0.21 16.12 -0.55
C GLY A 456 0.47 14.87 0.04
N VAL A 457 1.56 14.40 -0.55
CA VAL A 457 2.38 13.28 -0.05
C VAL A 457 3.42 13.75 0.97
N LEU A 458 3.98 14.95 0.79
CA LEU A 458 4.99 15.55 1.68
C LEU A 458 4.45 16.70 2.51
#